data_AF-T1BFZ9-F1
#
_entry.id   AF-T1BFZ9-F1
#
_cell.length_a   1.000
_cell.length_b   1.000
_cell.length_c   1.000
_cell.angle_alpha   90.00
_cell.angle_beta   90.00
_cell.angle_gamma   90.00
#
_symmetry.space_group_name_H-M   'P 1'
#
loop_
_entity.id
_entity.type
_entity.pdbx_description
1 polymer ?
#
loop_
_entity_poly.entity_id
_entity_poly.type
_entity_poly.pdbx_seq_one_letter_code
_entity_poly.pdbx_strand_id
1 'polypeptide(L)' 'MVVVYFVSGVAETNRAPFDVAEGESEIVAGFHVEYSGAAFALFFLAEYANMILVSFLTPIFFFGGWMSPFPPVGA' A
#
# COMPACT_ATOMS: atom_id res chain seq x y z
N MET A 1 -13.87 12.43 4.12
CA MET A 1 -13.15 11.99 2.90
C MET A 1 -11.87 11.23 3.23
N VAL A 2 -11.02 11.69 4.16
CA VAL A 2 -9.85 10.93 4.67
C VAL A 2 -10.15 9.47 4.98
N VAL A 3 -11.16 9.21 5.82
CA VAL A 3 -11.44 7.87 6.31
C VAL A 3 -11.85 6.94 5.17
N VAL A 4 -12.67 7.44 4.23
CA VAL A 4 -13.11 6.66 3.07
C VAL A 4 -11.93 6.35 2.16
N TYR A 5 -11.08 7.34 1.85
CA TYR A 5 -9.87 7.15 1.05
C TYR A 5 -8.89 6.16 1.67
N PHE A 6 -8.69 6.24 2.98
CA PHE A 6 -7.81 5.35 3.71
C PHE A 6 -8.34 3.91 3.71
N VAL A 7 -9.63 3.71 4.00
CA VAL A 7 -10.25 2.38 3.96
C VAL A 7 -10.23 1.79 2.54
N SER A 8 -10.50 2.59 1.50
CA SER A 8 -10.38 2.13 0.11
C SER A 8 -8.95 1.83 -0.29
N GLY A 9 -7.97 2.60 0.20
CA GLY A 9 -6.55 2.36 -0.06
C GLY A 9 -6.05 1.08 0.60
N VAL A 10 -6.48 0.79 1.83
CA VAL A 10 -6.18 -0.48 2.52
C VAL A 10 -6.79 -1.67 1.78
N ALA A 11 -8.02 -1.51 1.25
CA ALA A 11 -8.66 -2.54 0.43
C ALA A 11 -7.87 -2.83 -0.86
N GLU A 12 -7.38 -1.81 -1.55
CA GLU A 12 -6.58 -1.96 -2.79
C GLU A 12 -5.24 -2.65 -2.53
N THR A 13 -4.65 -2.46 -1.34
CA THR A 13 -3.41 -3.15 -0.95
C THR A 13 -3.62 -4.61 -0.56
N ASN A 14 -4.85 -5.13 -0.68
CA ASN A 14 -5.23 -6.50 -0.38
C ASN A 14 -4.69 -6.97 0.98
N ARG A 15 -4.77 -6.11 1.99
CA ARG A 15 -4.28 -6.39 3.35
C ARG A 15 -5.43 -6.44 4.33
N ALA A 16 -5.22 -7.22 5.40
CA ALA A 16 -6.23 -7.42 6.44
C ALA A 16 -6.90 -6.07 6.81
N PRO A 17 -8.24 -5.97 6.75
CA PRO A 17 -9.24 -7.03 6.69
C PRO A 17 -9.68 -7.47 5.26
N PHE A 18 -9.09 -6.92 4.20
CA PHE A 18 -9.47 -7.16 2.79
C PHE A 18 -8.44 -8.00 2.06
N ASP A 19 -7.93 -9.05 2.71
CA ASP A 19 -6.88 -9.88 2.15
C ASP A 19 -7.36 -10.66 0.93
N VAL A 20 -6.55 -10.72 -0.12
CA VAL A 20 -6.72 -11.68 -1.19
C VAL A 20 -6.25 -13.02 -0.63
N ALA A 21 -7.04 -14.07 -0.84
CA ALA A 21 -6.86 -15.38 -0.22
C ALA A 21 -5.62 -16.17 -0.73
N GLU A 22 -4.55 -15.49 -1.13
CA GLU A 22 -3.25 -16.05 -1.54
C GLU A 22 -2.32 -16.26 -0.33
N GLY A 23 -2.88 -16.50 0.85
CA GLY A 23 -2.11 -16.87 2.02
C GLY A 23 -1.45 -18.23 1.82
N GLU A 24 -0.21 -18.38 2.27
CA GLU A 24 0.56 -19.65 2.25
C GLU A 24 -0.09 -20.83 3.00
N SER A 25 -1.23 -20.59 3.66
CA SER A 25 -2.09 -21.61 4.30
C SER A 25 -3.30 -22.04 3.44
N GLU A 26 -3.58 -21.34 2.33
CA GLU A 26 -4.69 -21.60 1.42
C GLU A 26 -4.23 -22.32 0.14
N ILE A 27 -5.11 -23.14 -0.44
CA ILE A 27 -4.82 -24.09 -1.54
C ILE A 27 -4.46 -23.41 -2.88
N VAL A 28 -4.58 -22.09 -2.97
CA VAL A 28 -4.33 -21.33 -4.22
C VAL A 28 -3.32 -20.23 -3.95
N ALA A 29 -2.04 -20.58 -3.81
CA ALA A 29 -0.94 -19.62 -3.78
C ALA A 29 -0.62 -19.07 -5.20
N GLY A 30 -1.67 -18.61 -5.90
CA GLY A 30 -1.75 -18.20 -7.31
C GLY A 30 -0.43 -18.03 -8.06
N PHE A 31 0.00 -16.78 -8.25
CA PHE A 31 1.25 -16.48 -8.99
C PHE A 31 2.52 -16.85 -8.20
N HIS A 32 2.42 -17.09 -6.90
CA HIS A 32 3.55 -17.49 -6.04
C HIS A 32 4.07 -18.90 -6.36
N VAL A 33 3.23 -19.78 -6.92
CA VAL A 33 3.61 -21.14 -7.33
C VAL A 33 3.91 -21.23 -8.83
N GLU A 34 3.32 -20.35 -9.64
CA GLU A 34 3.43 -20.39 -11.11
C GLU A 34 4.67 -19.65 -11.65
N TYR A 35 5.16 -18.64 -10.92
CA TYR A 35 6.30 -17.82 -11.35
C TYR A 35 7.54 -18.05 -10.45
N SER A 36 8.73 -18.11 -11.07
CA SER A 36 10.01 -18.24 -10.37
C SER A 36 11.00 -17.14 -10.76
N GLY A 37 12.05 -16.95 -9.94
CA GLY A 37 13.16 -16.03 -10.23
C GLY A 37 12.73 -14.55 -10.27
N ALA A 38 13.03 -13.87 -11.38
CA ALA A 38 12.81 -12.42 -11.51
C ALA A 38 11.33 -12.03 -11.63
N ALA A 39 10.50 -12.86 -12.29
CA ALA A 39 9.07 -12.58 -12.44
C ALA A 39 8.35 -12.62 -11.08
N PHE A 40 8.70 -13.58 -10.22
CA PHE A 40 8.24 -13.65 -8.83
C PHE A 40 8.59 -12.39 -8.05
N ALA A 41 9.85 -11.93 -8.15
CA ALA A 41 10.29 -10.71 -7.46
C ALA A 41 9.52 -9.45 -7.90
N LEU A 42 9.09 -9.37 -9.17
CA LEU A 42 8.32 -8.24 -9.68
C LEU A 42 6.89 -8.18 -9.11
N PHE A 43 6.27 -9.32 -8.84
CA PHE A 43 4.95 -9.35 -8.19
C PHE A 43 5.00 -8.79 -6.76
N PHE A 44 5.98 -9.24 -5.96
CA PHE A 44 6.21 -8.65 -4.63
C PHE A 44 6.53 -7.17 -4.71
N LEU A 45 7.42 -6.78 -5.64
CA LEU A 45 7.78 -5.39 -5.82
C LEU A 45 6.55 -4.54 -6.16
N ALA A 46 5.66 -5.02 -7.02
CA ALA A 46 4.43 -4.31 -7.39
C ALA A 46 3.48 -4.16 -6.19
N GLU A 47 3.29 -5.22 -5.39
CA GLU A 47 2.43 -5.18 -4.20
C GLU A 47 2.98 -4.19 -3.15
N TYR A 48 4.29 -4.26 -2.85
CA TYR A 48 4.94 -3.32 -1.93
C TYR A 48 4.98 -1.90 -2.48
N ALA A 49 5.18 -1.72 -3.79
CA ALA A 49 5.14 -0.41 -4.42
C ALA A 49 3.75 0.23 -4.29
N ASN A 50 2.67 -0.56 -4.43
CA ASN A 50 1.31 -0.09 -4.23
C ASN A 50 1.08 0.36 -2.77
N MET A 51 1.54 -0.42 -1.79
CA MET A 51 1.46 -0.02 -0.36
C MET A 51 2.17 1.30 -0.08
N ILE A 52 3.40 1.46 -0.58
CA ILE A 52 4.18 2.69 -0.40
C ILE A 52 3.47 3.87 -1.06
N LEU A 53 2.92 3.68 -2.27
CA LEU A 53 2.23 4.71 -3.02
C LEU A 53 0.98 5.22 -2.29
N VAL A 54 0.10 4.31 -1.84
CA VAL A 54 -1.11 4.70 -1.08
C VAL A 54 -0.75 5.39 0.23
N SER A 55 0.28 4.90 0.92
CA SER A 55 0.80 5.49 2.16
C SER A 55 1.38 6.89 1.95
N PHE A 56 1.99 7.15 0.79
CA PHE A 56 2.57 8.45 0.44
C PHE A 56 1.53 9.46 -0.05
N LEU A 57 0.52 9.01 -0.79
CA LEU A 57 -0.55 9.88 -1.28
C LEU A 57 -1.48 10.37 -0.16
N THR A 58 -1.69 9.55 0.88
CA THR A 58 -2.52 9.91 2.04
C THR A 58 -2.08 11.22 2.73
N PRO A 59 -0.81 11.40 3.16
CA PRO A 59 -0.34 12.65 3.75
C PRO A 59 -0.33 13.82 2.77
N ILE A 60 -0.11 13.57 1.47
CA ILE A 60 -0.12 14.61 0.45
C ILE A 60 -1.51 15.20 0.27
N PHE A 61 -2.53 14.36 0.14
CA PHE A 61 -3.89 14.82 -0.14
C PHE A 61 -4.60 15.39 1.08
N PHE A 62 -4.25 14.93 2.29
CA PHE A 62 -5.05 15.23 3.47
C PHE A 62 -4.31 15.86 4.64
N PHE A 63 -2.97 15.81 4.69
CA PHE A 63 -2.20 16.24 5.84
C PHE A 63 -1.15 17.33 5.52
N GLY A 64 -1.25 17.99 4.36
CA GLY A 64 -0.34 19.08 3.98
C GLY A 64 1.01 18.63 3.43
N GLY A 65 1.18 17.32 3.19
CA GLY A 65 2.36 16.75 2.56
C GLY A 65 3.64 17.06 3.33
N TRP A 66 4.50 17.88 2.73
CA TRP A 66 5.83 18.22 3.25
C TRP A 66 5.87 19.56 4.01
N MET A 67 4.75 20.27 4.10
CA MET A 67 4.72 21.59 4.74
C MET A 67 4.70 21.43 6.26
N SER A 68 5.60 22.16 6.94
CA SER A 68 5.59 22.24 8.40
C SER A 68 4.29 22.90 8.88
N PRO A 69 3.57 22.31 9.85
CA PRO A 69 2.42 22.96 10.47
C PRO A 69 2.84 24.10 11.42
N PHE A 70 4.13 24.17 11.79
CA PHE A 70 4.67 25.20 12.65
C PHE A 70 5.19 26.39 11.83
N PRO A 71 4.95 27.63 12.31
CA PRO A 71 5.53 28.81 11.69
C PRO A 71 7.05 28.74 11.74
N PRO A 72 7.76 29.34 10.76
CA PRO A 72 9.21 29.46 10.80
C PRO A 72 9.61 30.18 12.09
N VAL A 73 10.44 29.54 12.90
CA VAL A 73 10.96 30.15 14.13
C VAL A 73 11.89 31.29 13.70
N GLY A 74 11.41 32.54 13.78
CA GLY A 74 12.24 33.73 13.55
C GLY A 74 11.65 34.86 12.70
N ALA A 75 10.34 34.93 12.46
CA ALA A 75 9.68 36.11 11.91
C ALA A 75 8.97 36.92 13.00
#